data_AF-A0A2H0D0V7-F1
#
_entry.id   AF-A0A2H0D0V7-F1
#
_cell.length_a   1.000
_cell.length_b   1.000
_cell.length_c   1.000
_cell.angle_alpha   90.00
_cell.angle_beta   90.00
_cell.angle_gamma   90.00
#
_symmetry.space_group_name_H-M   'P 1'
#
loop_
_entity.id
_entity.type
_entity.pdbx_description
1 polymer ?
#
loop_
_entity_poly.entity_id
_entity_poly.type
_entity_poly.pdbx_seq_one_letter_code
_entity_poly.pdbx_strand_id
1 'polypeptide(L)'
;MISKLIIAHLHVWDKKNKGDRAIIEAVQELLKKQIPQATIRDYPVQLLKGASPAMLNKINQADLVVIGGGGIFYHWFLPYDIVTIQAIKKPMVIFGVGYIREEGARALEVKEKQTIGFLCQQAELIGVRDYYTKEFLIKVGVANKKIKVIGDPAIFLSEKKTNKVNLKPKIKIGFNINYSGWLGFGKYKDRILDSYEYTANYFQKKYNAGIYYLNHHPSEAIIRKELKIKNLQLVDLPTRQQKFVYSKFDLIIGMMLHSCVMAFGAGTPEINLAYDLRNRSFAKFINHRELVISPSELRPVVLLKKALNVFKKRELYKRKFKQRKKKIWQNQFAFLKKIVQLASKIPNK
;
A
#
# COMPACT_ATOMS: atom_id res chain seq x y z
N MET A 1 -5.18 3.47 -34.72
CA MET A 1 -5.57 4.09 -33.43
C MET A 1 -6.25 3.03 -32.58
N ILE A 2 -5.83 2.82 -31.32
CA ILE A 2 -6.55 1.91 -30.41
C ILE A 2 -7.92 2.54 -30.16
N SER A 3 -8.99 1.80 -30.42
CA SER A 3 -10.37 2.19 -30.08
C SER A 3 -10.47 2.54 -28.58
N LYS A 4 -11.58 3.16 -28.15
CA LYS A 4 -11.73 3.61 -26.75
C LYS A 4 -11.83 2.41 -25.78
N LEU A 5 -10.67 1.89 -25.35
CA LEU A 5 -10.54 0.72 -24.47
C LEU A 5 -11.26 0.94 -23.14
N ILE A 6 -12.13 0.02 -22.75
CA ILE A 6 -12.81 0.05 -21.46
C ILE A 6 -12.14 -0.94 -20.50
N ILE A 7 -11.69 -0.46 -19.34
CA ILE A 7 -11.09 -1.26 -18.28
C ILE A 7 -12.06 -1.34 -17.10
N ALA A 8 -12.47 -2.55 -16.70
CA ALA A 8 -13.14 -2.77 -15.43
C ALA A 8 -12.08 -2.95 -14.34
N HIS A 9 -12.00 -2.01 -13.39
CA HIS A 9 -11.06 -2.05 -12.26
C HIS A 9 -11.78 -2.52 -11.01
N LEU A 10 -11.54 -3.77 -10.60
CA LEU A 10 -12.07 -4.33 -9.35
C LEU A 10 -11.07 -4.07 -8.22
N HIS A 11 -11.46 -3.32 -7.19
CA HIS A 11 -10.57 -2.93 -6.10
C HIS A 11 -11.28 -2.82 -4.75
N VAL A 12 -10.50 -2.65 -3.68
CA VAL A 12 -11.04 -2.41 -2.33
C VAL A 12 -11.90 -1.16 -2.35
N TRP A 13 -13.14 -1.25 -1.86
CA TRP A 13 -14.12 -0.15 -1.90
C TRP A 13 -14.14 0.69 -0.63
N ASP A 14 -12.97 1.00 -0.07
CA ASP A 14 -12.84 1.86 1.10
C ASP A 14 -12.50 3.29 0.68
N LYS A 15 -13.42 4.23 0.94
CA LYS A 15 -13.23 5.65 0.66
C LYS A 15 -12.58 6.44 1.80
N LYS A 16 -12.50 5.85 3.00
CA LYS A 16 -11.97 6.49 4.21
C LYS A 16 -10.49 6.21 4.41
N ASN A 17 -10.02 5.03 4.02
CA ASN A 17 -8.60 4.66 4.11
C ASN A 17 -7.77 5.32 3.00
N LYS A 18 -6.89 6.25 3.36
CA LYS A 18 -6.02 6.96 2.40
C LYS A 18 -5.04 6.03 1.69
N GLY A 19 -4.63 4.93 2.32
CA GLY A 19 -3.77 3.93 1.70
C GLY A 19 -4.46 3.26 0.51
N ASP A 20 -5.69 2.77 0.71
CA ASP A 20 -6.49 2.17 -0.35
C ASP A 20 -6.83 3.19 -1.45
N ARG A 21 -7.15 4.43 -1.07
CA ARG A 21 -7.33 5.52 -2.06
C ARG A 21 -6.06 5.81 -2.86
N ALA A 22 -4.90 5.86 -2.21
CA ALA A 22 -3.62 6.11 -2.88
C ALA A 22 -3.27 4.99 -3.87
N ILE A 23 -3.56 3.74 -3.52
CA ILE A 23 -3.46 2.59 -4.41
C ILE A 23 -4.32 2.79 -5.66
N ILE A 24 -5.61 3.05 -5.48
CA ILE A 24 -6.57 3.12 -6.60
C ILE A 24 -6.15 4.22 -7.57
N GLU A 25 -5.87 5.41 -7.03
CA GLU A 25 -5.40 6.53 -7.84
C GLU A 25 -4.08 6.25 -8.55
N ALA A 26 -3.17 5.48 -7.93
CA ALA A 26 -1.91 5.10 -8.55
C ALA A 26 -2.12 4.09 -9.68
N VAL A 27 -2.92 3.04 -9.47
CA VAL A 27 -3.23 2.05 -10.52
C VAL A 27 -3.85 2.75 -11.72
N GLN A 28 -4.88 3.58 -11.50
CA GLN A 28 -5.55 4.30 -12.57
C GLN A 28 -4.63 5.29 -13.29
N GLU A 29 -3.77 6.01 -12.56
CA GLU A 29 -2.77 6.90 -13.16
C GLU A 29 -1.76 6.12 -14.03
N LEU A 30 -1.26 4.99 -13.52
CA LEU A 30 -0.28 4.17 -14.24
C LEU A 30 -0.88 3.59 -15.53
N LEU A 31 -2.12 3.10 -15.47
CA LEU A 31 -2.84 2.60 -16.65
C LEU A 31 -3.09 3.73 -17.66
N LYS A 32 -3.64 4.88 -17.22
CA LYS A 32 -3.91 6.02 -18.11
C LYS A 32 -2.64 6.60 -18.75
N LYS A 33 -1.50 6.56 -18.05
CA LYS A 33 -0.21 6.95 -18.64
C LYS A 33 0.25 6.04 -19.78
N GLN A 34 -0.15 4.78 -19.78
CA GLN A 34 0.21 3.82 -20.82
C GLN A 34 -0.86 3.66 -21.90
N ILE A 35 -2.12 3.89 -21.54
CA ILE A 35 -3.28 3.81 -22.42
C ILE A 35 -4.13 5.08 -22.20
N PRO A 36 -3.74 6.25 -22.75
CA PRO A 36 -4.42 7.52 -22.48
C PRO A 36 -5.91 7.55 -22.82
N GLN A 37 -6.31 6.78 -23.84
CA GLN A 37 -7.69 6.70 -24.32
C GLN A 37 -8.57 5.77 -23.46
N ALA A 38 -8.00 5.08 -22.47
CA ALA A 38 -8.72 4.09 -21.67
C ALA A 38 -9.75 4.76 -20.76
N THR A 39 -10.98 4.24 -20.81
CA THR A 39 -12.03 4.54 -19.84
C THR A 39 -11.99 3.50 -18.73
N ILE A 40 -11.78 3.92 -17.49
CA ILE A 40 -11.76 3.03 -16.33
C ILE A 40 -13.12 3.09 -15.64
N ARG A 41 -13.73 1.92 -15.42
CA ARG A 41 -14.96 1.73 -14.65
C ARG A 41 -14.63 0.99 -13.37
N ASP A 42 -14.95 1.60 -12.24
CA ASP A 42 -14.60 1.09 -10.92
C ASP A 42 -15.67 0.13 -10.39
N TYR A 43 -15.23 -0.99 -9.81
CA TYR A 43 -16.07 -2.01 -9.21
C TYR A 43 -15.54 -2.46 -7.84
N PRO A 44 -16.41 -2.76 -6.87
CA PRO A 44 -15.97 -3.32 -5.59
C PRO A 44 -15.45 -4.75 -5.78
N VAL A 45 -14.27 -5.06 -5.22
CA VAL A 45 -13.68 -6.40 -5.25
C VAL A 45 -14.56 -7.46 -4.56
N GLN A 46 -15.46 -7.03 -3.66
CA GLN A 46 -16.46 -7.89 -3.03
C GLN A 46 -17.38 -8.60 -4.02
N LEU A 47 -17.52 -8.07 -5.24
CA LEU A 47 -18.25 -8.77 -6.30
C LEU A 47 -17.66 -10.14 -6.61
N LEU A 48 -16.35 -10.36 -6.39
CA LEU A 48 -15.72 -11.67 -6.53
C LEU A 48 -16.22 -12.70 -5.52
N LYS A 49 -16.97 -12.31 -4.47
CA LYS A 49 -17.61 -13.25 -3.53
C LYS A 49 -18.98 -13.75 -4.02
N GLY A 50 -19.47 -13.21 -5.13
CA GLY A 50 -20.79 -13.50 -5.67
C GLY A 50 -21.37 -12.25 -6.34
N ALA A 51 -21.28 -12.18 -7.65
CA ALA A 51 -21.85 -11.09 -8.45
C ALA A 51 -23.18 -11.51 -9.09
N SER A 52 -24.16 -10.60 -9.13
CA SER A 52 -25.39 -10.86 -9.87
C SER A 52 -25.13 -10.95 -11.38
N PRO A 53 -25.97 -11.66 -12.15
CA PRO A 53 -25.84 -11.74 -13.62
C PRO A 53 -25.79 -10.35 -14.28
N ALA A 54 -26.61 -9.41 -13.81
CA ALA A 54 -26.60 -8.03 -14.30
C ALA A 54 -25.25 -7.32 -14.05
N MET A 55 -24.61 -7.57 -12.91
CA MET A 55 -23.30 -6.99 -12.61
C MET A 55 -22.18 -7.64 -13.43
N LEU A 56 -22.22 -8.97 -13.60
CA LEU A 56 -21.30 -9.70 -14.48
C LEU A 56 -21.43 -9.22 -15.93
N ASN A 57 -22.64 -8.98 -16.41
CA ASN A 57 -22.88 -8.40 -17.73
C ASN A 57 -22.22 -7.01 -17.85
N LYS A 58 -22.33 -6.15 -16.84
CA LYS A 58 -21.64 -4.84 -16.81
C LYS A 58 -20.12 -4.97 -16.83
N ILE A 59 -19.54 -5.91 -16.06
CA ILE A 59 -18.10 -6.18 -16.07
C ILE A 59 -17.66 -6.69 -17.45
N ASN A 60 -18.42 -7.61 -18.04
CA ASN A 60 -18.13 -8.20 -19.35
C ASN A 60 -18.39 -7.25 -20.55
N GLN A 61 -18.97 -6.08 -20.32
CA GLN A 61 -18.99 -5.01 -21.33
C GLN A 61 -17.63 -4.34 -21.51
N ALA A 62 -16.74 -4.42 -20.50
CA ALA A 62 -15.38 -3.96 -20.62
C ALA A 62 -14.56 -4.82 -21.61
N ASP A 63 -13.39 -4.33 -21.96
CA ASP A 63 -12.45 -5.03 -22.86
C ASP A 63 -11.38 -5.75 -22.03
N LEU A 64 -10.97 -5.15 -20.91
CA LEU A 64 -9.97 -5.67 -19.99
C LEU A 64 -10.48 -5.61 -18.55
N VAL A 65 -10.17 -6.63 -17.74
CA VAL A 65 -10.43 -6.63 -16.30
C VAL A 65 -9.12 -6.50 -15.54
N VAL A 66 -8.98 -5.45 -14.74
CA VAL A 66 -7.84 -5.27 -13.82
C VAL A 66 -8.35 -5.47 -12.40
N ILE A 67 -7.73 -6.38 -11.66
CA ILE A 67 -8.11 -6.71 -10.30
C ILE A 67 -6.97 -6.33 -9.36
N GLY A 68 -7.32 -5.53 -8.35
CA GLY A 68 -6.47 -5.25 -7.21
C GLY A 68 -5.82 -3.87 -7.22
N GLY A 69 -4.54 -3.87 -6.84
CA GLY A 69 -3.73 -2.73 -6.46
C GLY A 69 -3.38 -2.75 -4.97
N GLY A 70 -4.16 -3.46 -4.16
CA GLY A 70 -4.07 -3.47 -2.70
C GLY A 70 -4.12 -4.88 -2.11
N GLY A 71 -4.38 -4.96 -0.81
CA GLY A 71 -4.41 -6.24 -0.11
C GLY A 71 -5.75 -6.97 -0.25
N ILE A 72 -6.04 -7.48 -1.44
CA ILE A 72 -7.32 -8.18 -1.70
C ILE A 72 -7.29 -9.64 -1.23
N PHE A 73 -6.12 -10.25 -1.09
CA PHE A 73 -5.98 -11.57 -0.47
C PHE A 73 -6.02 -11.38 1.04
N TYR A 74 -7.23 -11.23 1.57
CA TYR A 74 -7.49 -10.94 2.97
C TYR A 74 -8.80 -11.61 3.37
N HIS A 75 -8.85 -12.19 4.57
CA HIS A 75 -9.97 -13.04 5.01
C HIS A 75 -11.35 -12.39 4.83
N TRP A 76 -11.48 -11.07 5.01
CA TRP A 76 -12.74 -10.34 4.77
C TRP A 76 -13.27 -10.43 3.33
N PHE A 77 -12.38 -10.46 2.34
CA PHE A 77 -12.76 -10.56 0.92
C PHE A 77 -12.92 -12.01 0.47
N LEU A 78 -12.62 -12.97 1.33
CA LEU A 78 -12.57 -14.39 1.00
C LEU A 78 -13.72 -15.16 1.66
N PRO A 79 -13.97 -16.40 1.23
CA PRO A 79 -13.51 -16.99 -0.04
C PRO A 79 -14.09 -16.23 -1.25
N TYR A 80 -13.42 -16.30 -2.39
CA TYR A 80 -14.03 -15.86 -3.65
C TYR A 80 -14.95 -16.95 -4.20
N ASP A 81 -15.94 -16.55 -4.99
CA ASP A 81 -16.86 -17.43 -5.68
C ASP A 81 -16.29 -17.86 -7.04
N ILE A 82 -16.12 -19.18 -7.22
CA ILE A 82 -15.53 -19.75 -8.44
C ILE A 82 -16.44 -19.49 -9.65
N VAL A 83 -17.76 -19.58 -9.47
CA VAL A 83 -18.73 -19.36 -10.55
C VAL A 83 -18.63 -17.92 -11.06
N THR A 84 -18.57 -16.96 -10.16
CA THR A 84 -18.34 -15.54 -10.49
C THR A 84 -17.03 -15.35 -11.26
N ILE A 85 -15.93 -15.97 -10.82
CA ILE A 85 -14.63 -15.84 -11.50
C ILE A 85 -14.72 -16.41 -12.92
N GLN A 86 -15.32 -17.59 -13.10
CA GLN A 86 -15.51 -18.24 -14.42
C GLN A 86 -16.42 -17.43 -15.34
N ALA A 87 -17.40 -16.70 -14.79
CA ALA A 87 -18.31 -15.87 -15.56
C ALA A 87 -17.66 -14.59 -16.10
N ILE A 88 -16.45 -14.23 -15.66
CA ILE A 88 -15.67 -13.12 -16.24
C ILE A 88 -15.01 -13.61 -17.53
N LYS A 89 -15.51 -13.14 -18.67
CA LYS A 89 -15.08 -13.59 -20.02
C LYS A 89 -13.95 -12.75 -20.62
N LYS A 90 -13.49 -11.74 -19.90
CA LYS A 90 -12.51 -10.75 -20.40
C LYS A 90 -11.12 -11.04 -19.87
N PRO A 91 -10.05 -10.75 -20.64
CA PRO A 91 -8.68 -10.93 -20.17
C PRO A 91 -8.48 -10.25 -18.81
N MET A 92 -7.95 -11.02 -17.87
CA MET A 92 -7.83 -10.61 -16.47
C MET A 92 -6.38 -10.33 -16.11
N VAL A 93 -6.14 -9.19 -15.46
CA VAL A 93 -4.84 -8.78 -14.95
C VAL A 93 -4.93 -8.60 -13.44
N ILE A 94 -4.12 -9.36 -12.71
CA ILE A 94 -3.88 -9.14 -11.28
C ILE A 94 -2.77 -8.11 -11.15
N PHE A 95 -3.04 -6.94 -10.55
CA PHE A 95 -2.10 -5.83 -10.52
C PHE A 95 -1.74 -5.42 -9.09
N GLY A 96 -0.48 -5.51 -8.69
CA GLY A 96 0.03 -4.97 -7.43
C GLY A 96 -0.65 -5.55 -6.18
N VAL A 97 -1.18 -6.78 -6.24
CA VAL A 97 -1.92 -7.36 -5.11
C VAL A 97 -1.00 -7.81 -3.99
N GLY A 98 -1.54 -7.84 -2.77
CA GLY A 98 -0.85 -8.33 -1.58
C GLY A 98 -1.66 -9.30 -0.74
N TYR A 99 -0.96 -10.23 -0.09
CA TYR A 99 -1.50 -11.08 0.97
C TYR A 99 -1.47 -10.33 2.32
N ILE A 100 -2.64 -10.14 2.93
CA ILE A 100 -2.78 -9.56 4.27
C ILE A 100 -2.90 -10.66 5.31
N ARG A 101 -2.06 -10.59 6.34
CA ARG A 101 -2.22 -11.31 7.60
C ARG A 101 -1.61 -10.50 8.74
N GLU A 102 -2.47 -9.99 9.61
CA GLU A 102 -2.09 -9.36 10.87
C GLU A 102 -1.49 -10.39 11.84
N GLU A 103 -0.64 -9.92 12.75
CA GLU A 103 -0.13 -10.76 13.82
C GLU A 103 -1.29 -11.23 14.73
N GLY A 104 -1.35 -12.53 15.01
CA GLY A 104 -2.48 -13.14 15.74
C GLY A 104 -3.73 -13.42 14.90
N ALA A 105 -3.82 -12.97 13.64
CA ALA A 105 -4.93 -13.35 12.77
C ALA A 105 -4.88 -14.84 12.40
N ARG A 106 -6.07 -15.46 12.27
CA ARG A 106 -6.20 -16.85 11.83
C ARG A 106 -5.51 -17.07 10.47
N ALA A 107 -5.02 -18.28 10.26
CA ALA A 107 -4.58 -18.67 8.93
C ALA A 107 -5.78 -18.69 7.96
N LEU A 108 -5.51 -18.49 6.67
CA LEU A 108 -6.52 -18.72 5.65
C LEU A 108 -6.87 -20.21 5.59
N GLU A 109 -8.17 -20.49 5.49
CA GLU A 109 -8.73 -21.81 5.29
C GLU A 109 -8.36 -22.38 3.92
N VAL A 110 -8.53 -23.68 3.76
CA VAL A 110 -8.22 -24.39 2.50
C VAL A 110 -9.02 -23.80 1.33
N LYS A 111 -10.33 -23.58 1.52
CA LYS A 111 -11.21 -23.00 0.49
C LYS A 111 -10.80 -21.57 0.10
N GLU A 112 -10.40 -20.74 1.08
CA GLU A 112 -9.93 -19.38 0.82
C GLU A 112 -8.64 -19.40 -0.02
N LYS A 113 -7.69 -20.29 0.29
CA LYS A 113 -6.46 -20.47 -0.48
C LYS A 113 -6.74 -20.98 -1.90
N GLN A 114 -7.61 -21.96 -2.04
CA GLN A 114 -7.99 -22.55 -3.33
C GLN A 114 -8.63 -21.51 -4.25
N THR A 115 -9.54 -20.69 -3.74
CA THR A 115 -10.23 -19.67 -4.54
C THR A 115 -9.30 -18.52 -4.96
N ILE A 116 -8.29 -18.17 -4.15
CA ILE A 116 -7.20 -17.28 -4.58
C ILE A 116 -6.36 -17.91 -5.70
N GLY A 117 -5.96 -19.17 -5.53
CA GLY A 117 -5.21 -19.92 -6.53
C GLY A 117 -5.96 -19.97 -7.87
N PHE A 118 -7.26 -20.29 -7.81
CA PHE A 118 -8.15 -20.31 -8.97
C PHE A 118 -8.22 -18.95 -9.67
N LEU A 119 -8.49 -17.87 -8.94
CA LEU A 119 -8.49 -16.50 -9.49
C LEU A 119 -7.19 -16.19 -10.23
N CYS A 120 -6.05 -16.50 -9.62
CA CYS A 120 -4.74 -16.23 -10.20
C CYS A 120 -4.46 -17.12 -11.42
N GLN A 121 -4.95 -18.35 -11.47
CA GLN A 121 -4.80 -19.24 -12.61
C GLN A 121 -5.58 -18.77 -13.84
N GLN A 122 -6.74 -18.13 -13.63
CA GLN A 122 -7.56 -17.51 -14.69
C GLN A 122 -6.97 -16.19 -15.21
N ALA A 123 -6.00 -15.60 -14.50
CA ALA A 123 -5.37 -14.34 -14.92
C ALA A 123 -4.30 -14.55 -16.01
N GLU A 124 -4.34 -13.68 -17.02
CA GLU A 124 -3.33 -13.61 -18.08
C GLU A 124 -1.99 -13.08 -17.54
N LEU A 125 -2.06 -12.10 -16.65
CA LEU A 125 -0.91 -11.45 -16.04
C LEU A 125 -1.07 -11.36 -14.53
N ILE A 126 -0.02 -11.74 -13.80
CA ILE A 126 0.00 -11.75 -12.33
C ILE A 126 1.13 -10.87 -11.81
N GLY A 127 0.76 -9.69 -11.31
CA GLY A 127 1.63 -8.72 -10.67
C GLY A 127 1.32 -8.65 -9.18
N VAL A 128 2.31 -8.98 -8.33
CA VAL A 128 2.20 -8.88 -6.87
C VAL A 128 3.10 -7.78 -6.32
N ARG A 129 2.73 -7.21 -5.17
CA ARG A 129 3.46 -6.08 -4.59
C ARG A 129 4.73 -6.46 -3.84
N ASP A 130 4.85 -7.71 -3.38
CA ASP A 130 5.97 -8.14 -2.53
C ASP A 130 6.29 -9.64 -2.67
N TYR A 131 7.45 -10.04 -2.12
CA TYR A 131 7.93 -11.42 -2.20
C TYR A 131 7.12 -12.39 -1.34
N TYR A 132 6.58 -11.94 -0.21
CA TYR A 132 5.73 -12.77 0.66
C TYR A 132 4.46 -13.22 -0.06
N THR A 133 3.82 -12.32 -0.80
CA THR A 133 2.65 -12.62 -1.63
C THR A 133 3.01 -13.59 -2.76
N LYS A 134 4.18 -13.42 -3.38
CA LYS A 134 4.68 -14.37 -4.39
C LYS A 134 4.86 -15.77 -3.80
N GLU A 135 5.54 -15.88 -2.67
CA GLU A 135 5.77 -17.16 -1.97
C GLU A 135 4.44 -17.83 -1.58
N PHE A 136 3.46 -17.05 -1.12
CA PHE A 136 2.11 -17.54 -0.84
C PHE A 136 1.43 -18.09 -2.10
N LEU A 137 1.46 -17.36 -3.23
CA LEU A 137 0.84 -17.81 -4.48
C LEU A 137 1.46 -19.11 -5.01
N ILE A 138 2.78 -19.27 -4.87
CA ILE A 138 3.46 -20.52 -5.24
C ILE A 138 2.95 -21.69 -4.37
N LYS A 139 2.80 -21.48 -3.06
CA LYS A 139 2.30 -22.50 -2.13
C LYS A 139 0.86 -22.93 -2.42
N VAL A 140 0.03 -22.05 -2.99
CA VAL A 140 -1.35 -22.38 -3.39
C VAL A 140 -1.45 -22.84 -4.85
N GLY A 141 -0.34 -23.21 -5.48
CA GLY A 141 -0.32 -23.89 -6.79
C GLY A 141 -0.23 -22.96 -8.01
N VAL A 142 0.08 -21.67 -7.84
CA VAL A 142 0.31 -20.76 -8.97
C VAL A 142 1.75 -20.88 -9.45
N ALA A 143 1.93 -21.16 -10.75
CA ALA A 143 3.26 -21.35 -11.32
C ALA A 143 4.18 -20.12 -11.13
N ASN A 144 5.36 -20.32 -10.52
CA ASN A 144 6.35 -19.27 -10.22
C ASN A 144 6.65 -18.37 -11.43
N LYS A 145 6.78 -18.94 -12.63
CA LYS A 145 7.08 -18.20 -13.87
C LYS A 145 6.02 -17.15 -14.25
N LYS A 146 4.75 -17.39 -13.89
CA LYS A 146 3.61 -16.48 -14.14
C LYS A 146 3.62 -15.27 -13.20
N ILE A 147 4.19 -15.40 -12.00
CA ILE A 147 4.12 -14.37 -10.96
C ILE A 147 5.27 -13.38 -11.10
N LYS A 148 4.96 -12.10 -11.31
CA LYS A 148 5.91 -10.99 -11.34
C LYS A 148 5.78 -10.13 -10.10
N VAL A 149 6.89 -9.86 -9.42
CA VAL A 149 6.91 -8.93 -8.29
C VAL A 149 7.15 -7.52 -8.84
N ILE A 150 6.12 -6.69 -8.80
CA ILE A 150 6.10 -5.36 -9.43
C ILE A 150 6.13 -4.21 -8.43
N GLY A 151 5.92 -4.48 -7.15
CA GLY A 151 5.85 -3.45 -6.11
C GLY A 151 4.45 -2.87 -5.92
N ASP A 152 4.26 -2.18 -4.79
CA ASP A 152 3.02 -1.49 -4.48
C ASP A 152 2.82 -0.28 -5.43
N PRO A 153 1.65 -0.14 -6.09
CA PRO A 153 1.39 0.98 -6.99
C PRO A 153 1.53 2.36 -6.34
N ALA A 154 1.19 2.51 -5.05
CA ALA A 154 1.19 3.79 -4.35
C ALA A 154 2.60 4.42 -4.25
N ILE A 155 3.66 3.62 -4.42
CA ILE A 155 5.05 4.10 -4.56
C ILE A 155 5.16 5.15 -5.68
N PHE A 156 4.39 4.99 -6.76
CA PHE A 156 4.46 5.83 -7.96
C PHE A 156 3.28 6.78 -8.16
N LEU A 157 2.35 6.85 -7.21
CA LEU A 157 1.34 7.91 -7.17
C LEU A 157 2.00 9.28 -7.34
N SER A 158 1.61 10.08 -8.33
CA SER A 158 2.22 11.41 -8.46
C SER A 158 1.80 12.37 -7.36
N GLU A 159 2.74 13.23 -7.00
CA GLU A 159 2.58 14.23 -5.95
C GLU A 159 1.88 15.48 -6.50
N LYS A 160 0.98 16.07 -5.70
CA LYS A 160 0.33 17.35 -6.03
C LYS A 160 0.79 18.40 -5.03
N LYS A 161 1.49 19.44 -5.51
CA LYS A 161 1.94 20.56 -4.67
C LYS A 161 0.76 21.15 -3.89
N THR A 162 1.01 21.53 -2.64
CA THR A 162 0.04 22.16 -1.76
C THR A 162 0.75 23.01 -0.70
N ASN A 163 0.11 24.11 -0.29
CA ASN A 163 0.54 24.97 0.82
C ASN A 163 -0.45 24.93 1.99
N LYS A 164 -1.39 23.96 1.99
CA LYS A 164 -2.44 23.83 3.01
C LYS A 164 -1.92 23.47 4.41
N VAL A 165 -0.66 23.02 4.51
CA VAL A 165 -0.01 22.69 5.79
C VAL A 165 1.21 23.57 5.96
N ASN A 166 1.25 24.33 7.04
CA ASN A 166 2.38 25.20 7.35
C ASN A 166 3.48 24.42 8.09
N LEU A 167 4.53 24.02 7.35
CA LEU A 167 5.64 23.27 7.92
C LEU A 167 6.76 24.21 8.40
N LYS A 168 6.55 24.90 9.54
CA LYS A 168 7.44 25.96 10.05
C LYS A 168 8.86 25.49 10.44
N PRO A 169 9.06 24.57 11.41
CA PRO A 169 10.39 24.32 11.97
C PRO A 169 11.29 23.63 10.95
N LYS A 170 12.60 23.91 10.92
CA LYS A 170 13.51 23.37 9.89
C LYS A 170 13.44 21.84 9.81
N ILE A 171 13.56 21.17 10.96
CA ILE A 171 13.44 19.71 11.08
C ILE A 171 11.99 19.31 11.25
N LYS A 172 11.52 18.36 10.44
CA LYS A 172 10.13 17.87 10.46
C LYS A 172 10.11 16.35 10.63
N ILE A 173 9.46 15.89 11.69
CA ILE A 173 9.26 14.46 11.99
C ILE A 173 7.78 14.12 11.86
N GLY A 174 7.48 13.10 11.07
CA GLY A 174 6.12 12.69 10.78
C GLY A 174 5.79 11.37 11.44
N PHE A 175 4.66 11.28 12.11
CA PHE A 175 4.20 10.08 12.81
C PHE A 175 2.89 9.56 12.22
N ASN A 176 2.76 8.24 12.09
CA ASN A 176 1.50 7.58 11.78
C ASN A 176 1.35 6.35 12.68
N ILE A 177 0.16 6.14 13.24
CA ILE A 177 -0.16 5.01 14.10
C ILE A 177 -1.37 4.28 13.52
N ASN A 178 -1.42 2.95 13.64
CA ASN A 178 -2.58 2.17 13.21
C ASN A 178 -3.86 2.50 14.02
N TYR A 179 -5.03 2.16 13.49
CA TYR A 179 -6.34 2.30 14.13
C TYR A 179 -7.05 0.96 14.39
N SER A 180 -6.45 -0.20 14.06
CA SER A 180 -7.10 -1.52 14.14
C SER A 180 -7.34 -2.06 15.57
N GLY A 181 -7.38 -1.21 16.60
CA GLY A 181 -7.63 -1.63 17.99
C GLY A 181 -6.69 -2.75 18.45
N TRP A 182 -7.23 -3.81 19.07
CA TRP A 182 -6.45 -4.96 19.53
C TRP A 182 -5.60 -5.60 18.42
N LEU A 183 -6.08 -5.68 17.18
CA LEU A 183 -5.32 -6.26 16.06
C LEU A 183 -4.12 -5.40 15.64
N GLY A 184 -4.14 -4.11 15.97
CA GLY A 184 -3.04 -3.19 15.71
C GLY A 184 -2.07 -3.09 16.89
N PHE A 185 -2.60 -2.87 18.08
CA PHE A 185 -1.81 -2.56 19.28
C PHE A 185 -1.54 -3.78 20.16
N GLY A 186 -2.49 -4.71 20.22
CA GLY A 186 -2.52 -5.81 21.19
C GLY A 186 -2.18 -5.32 22.59
N LYS A 187 -1.36 -6.11 23.30
CA LYS A 187 -0.79 -5.76 24.61
C LYS A 187 0.31 -4.68 24.57
N TYR A 188 0.64 -4.13 23.40
CA TYR A 188 1.76 -3.19 23.22
C TYR A 188 1.33 -1.73 23.12
N LYS A 189 0.04 -1.42 23.30
CA LYS A 189 -0.53 -0.07 23.15
C LYS A 189 0.28 1.01 23.89
N ASP A 190 0.40 0.88 25.21
CA ASP A 190 1.02 1.92 26.06
C ASP A 190 2.48 2.12 25.68
N ARG A 191 3.22 1.01 25.51
CA ARG A 191 4.61 1.02 25.03
C ARG A 191 4.77 1.70 23.67
N ILE A 192 3.80 1.58 22.77
CA ILE A 192 3.82 2.28 21.48
C ILE A 192 3.66 3.78 21.71
N LEU A 193 2.65 4.20 22.47
CA LEU A 193 2.41 5.60 22.80
C LEU A 193 3.63 6.24 23.48
N ASP A 194 4.14 5.61 24.54
CA ASP A 194 5.33 6.05 25.29
C ASP A 194 6.54 6.22 24.38
N SER A 195 6.73 5.30 23.42
CA SER A 195 7.87 5.35 22.52
C SER A 195 7.77 6.53 21.54
N TYR A 196 6.58 6.79 21.00
CA TYR A 196 6.34 7.94 20.12
C TYR A 196 6.49 9.26 20.88
N GLU A 197 5.92 9.36 22.08
CA GLU A 197 6.02 10.54 22.95
C GLU A 197 7.47 10.83 23.34
N TYR A 198 8.20 9.82 23.81
CA TYR A 198 9.60 9.96 24.18
C TYR A 198 10.46 10.42 23.00
N THR A 199 10.22 9.84 21.82
CA THR A 199 10.94 10.22 20.60
C THR A 199 10.60 11.65 20.18
N ALA A 200 9.32 12.04 20.16
CA ALA A 200 8.91 13.41 19.86
C ALA A 200 9.54 14.43 20.81
N ASN A 201 9.45 14.18 22.12
CA ASN A 201 10.00 15.06 23.15
C ASN A 201 11.52 15.26 22.97
N TYR A 202 12.26 14.20 22.64
CA TYR A 202 13.69 14.32 22.35
C TYR A 202 13.94 15.21 21.12
N PHE A 203 13.24 14.97 20.01
CA PHE A 203 13.45 15.73 18.77
C PHE A 203 13.05 17.21 18.93
N GLN A 204 12.00 17.49 19.69
CA GLN A 204 11.59 18.86 20.02
C GLN A 204 12.66 19.57 20.86
N LYS A 205 13.12 18.97 21.95
CA LYS A 205 14.12 19.58 22.85
C LYS A 205 15.48 19.74 22.19
N LYS A 206 15.96 18.72 21.46
CA LYS A 206 17.32 18.70 20.91
C LYS A 206 17.46 19.42 19.57
N TYR A 207 16.43 19.38 18.72
CA TYR A 207 16.52 19.88 17.34
C TYR A 207 15.49 20.96 17.00
N ASN A 208 14.66 21.39 17.97
CA ASN A 208 13.52 22.27 17.71
C ASN A 208 12.64 21.74 16.56
N ALA A 209 12.42 20.42 16.54
CA ALA A 209 11.71 19.77 15.44
C ALA A 209 10.20 20.00 15.54
N GLY A 210 9.55 20.19 14.38
CA GLY A 210 8.10 20.09 14.26
C GLY A 210 7.67 18.63 14.22
N ILE A 211 6.67 18.28 15.03
CA ILE A 211 6.10 16.93 15.07
C ILE A 211 4.71 16.97 14.44
N TYR A 212 4.49 16.08 13.46
CA TYR A 212 3.28 16.07 12.66
C TYR A 212 2.65 14.67 12.66
N TYR A 213 1.34 14.60 12.91
CA TYR A 213 0.58 13.37 12.76
C TYR A 213 0.02 13.25 11.35
N LEU A 214 0.35 12.16 10.65
CA LEU A 214 0.03 11.93 9.25
C LEU A 214 -1.19 11.00 9.13
N ASN A 215 -2.38 11.57 9.12
CA ASN A 215 -3.64 10.83 9.21
C ASN A 215 -3.92 10.01 7.94
N HIS A 216 -4.15 8.72 8.06
CA HIS A 216 -4.51 7.77 7.01
C HIS A 216 -5.95 7.26 7.12
N HIS A 217 -6.58 7.31 8.29
CA HIS A 217 -7.95 6.88 8.49
C HIS A 217 -8.62 7.69 9.61
N PRO A 218 -9.90 8.10 9.49
CA PRO A 218 -10.59 8.89 10.52
C PRO A 218 -10.57 8.26 11.93
N SER A 219 -10.63 6.92 12.03
CA SER A 219 -10.59 6.20 13.31
C SER A 219 -9.26 6.33 14.07
N GLU A 220 -8.18 6.77 13.43
CA GLU A 220 -6.93 7.09 14.11
C GLU A 220 -7.12 8.25 15.11
N ALA A 221 -8.18 9.05 15.00
CA ALA A 221 -8.49 10.12 15.95
C ALA A 221 -8.61 9.62 17.39
N ILE A 222 -9.02 8.37 17.61
CA ILE A 222 -9.14 7.77 18.95
C ILE A 222 -7.75 7.66 19.57
N ILE A 223 -6.84 6.93 18.93
CA ILE A 223 -5.49 6.73 19.45
C ILE A 223 -4.66 8.02 19.43
N ARG A 224 -4.84 8.88 18.43
CA ARG A 224 -4.11 10.14 18.32
C ARG A 224 -4.34 11.05 19.53
N LYS A 225 -5.55 11.06 20.08
CA LYS A 225 -5.88 11.84 21.30
C LYS A 225 -5.13 11.34 22.54
N GLU A 226 -4.68 10.09 22.54
CA GLU A 226 -3.92 9.53 23.65
C GLU A 226 -2.44 9.90 23.61
N LEU A 227 -1.92 10.40 22.48
CA LEU A 227 -0.54 10.87 22.36
C LEU A 227 -0.36 12.21 23.08
N LYS A 228 0.42 12.22 24.16
CA LYS A 228 0.78 13.41 24.93
C LYS A 228 1.99 14.15 24.34
N ILE A 229 1.89 14.51 23.06
CA ILE A 229 2.94 15.25 22.34
C ILE A 229 2.58 16.73 22.27
N LYS A 230 3.43 17.60 22.82
CA LYS A 230 3.24 19.05 22.76
C LYS A 230 3.24 19.55 21.31
N ASN A 231 2.32 20.45 20.96
CA ASN A 231 2.24 21.07 19.63
C ASN A 231 2.20 20.08 18.45
N LEU A 232 1.58 18.90 18.63
CA LEU A 232 1.40 17.92 17.56
C LEU A 232 0.47 18.48 16.46
N GLN A 233 0.99 18.61 15.23
CA GLN A 233 0.23 19.19 14.11
C GLN A 233 -0.39 18.09 13.24
N LEU A 234 -1.70 18.20 12.94
CA LEU A 234 -2.38 17.23 12.09
C LEU A 234 -2.13 17.52 10.60
N VAL A 235 -1.75 16.49 9.84
CA VAL A 235 -1.76 16.47 8.39
C VAL A 235 -2.83 15.49 7.93
N ASP A 236 -3.92 16.05 7.43
CA ASP A 236 -5.01 15.30 6.82
C ASP A 236 -5.34 15.94 5.46
N LEU A 237 -4.74 15.40 4.41
CA LEU A 237 -4.85 15.93 3.06
C LEU A 237 -5.27 14.83 2.07
N PRO A 238 -5.80 15.20 0.89
CA PRO A 238 -5.94 14.25 -0.20
C PRO A 238 -4.60 13.56 -0.49
N THR A 239 -4.65 12.25 -0.77
CA THR A 239 -3.54 11.32 -1.09
C THR A 239 -2.33 11.98 -1.77
N ARG A 240 -2.51 12.62 -2.93
CA ARG A 240 -1.43 13.24 -3.73
C ARG A 240 -0.79 14.44 -3.04
N GLN A 241 -1.60 15.23 -2.33
CA GLN A 241 -1.16 16.38 -1.55
C GLN A 241 -0.44 15.92 -0.28
N GLN A 242 -0.96 14.89 0.37
CA GLN A 242 -0.33 14.28 1.53
C GLN A 242 1.03 13.67 1.16
N LYS A 243 1.13 12.96 0.03
CA LYS A 243 2.41 12.45 -0.49
C LYS A 243 3.41 13.57 -0.78
N PHE A 244 2.95 14.68 -1.37
CA PHE A 244 3.80 15.85 -1.55
C PHE A 244 4.30 16.38 -0.20
N VAL A 245 3.43 16.49 0.81
CA VAL A 245 3.82 16.91 2.15
C VAL A 245 4.83 15.94 2.77
N TYR A 246 4.69 14.62 2.56
CA TYR A 246 5.65 13.62 3.01
C TYR A 246 7.07 13.89 2.48
N SER A 247 7.21 14.36 1.23
CA SER A 247 8.52 14.71 0.63
C SER A 247 9.28 15.81 1.36
N LYS A 248 8.60 16.55 2.25
CA LYS A 248 9.17 17.66 3.02
C LYS A 248 9.69 17.25 4.40
N PHE A 249 9.49 16.00 4.80
CA PHE A 249 9.91 15.49 6.10
C PHE A 249 11.36 15.01 6.08
N ASP A 250 12.02 15.07 7.25
CA ASP A 250 13.35 14.51 7.44
C ASP A 250 13.31 13.03 7.82
N LEU A 251 12.24 12.62 8.49
CA LEU A 251 11.98 11.25 8.92
C LEU A 251 10.47 11.05 9.13
N ILE A 252 9.96 9.92 8.68
CA ILE A 252 8.61 9.45 9.00
C ILE A 252 8.70 8.16 9.82
N ILE A 253 7.96 8.07 10.92
CA ILE A 253 7.81 6.84 11.72
C ILE A 253 6.36 6.40 11.57
N GLY A 254 6.16 5.32 10.82
CA GLY A 254 4.84 4.83 10.44
C GLY A 254 4.55 3.44 10.99
N MET A 255 3.30 3.24 11.39
CA MET A 255 2.79 1.92 11.76
C MET A 255 1.91 1.35 10.64
N MET A 256 1.03 2.14 10.02
CA MET A 256 0.28 1.65 8.85
C MET A 256 1.21 1.48 7.64
N LEU A 257 1.06 0.36 6.92
CA LEU A 257 1.85 0.04 5.73
C LEU A 257 1.92 1.22 4.75
N HIS A 258 0.77 1.79 4.39
CA HIS A 258 0.72 2.82 3.35
C HIS A 258 1.35 4.15 3.75
N SER A 259 1.47 4.45 5.05
CA SER A 259 2.29 5.58 5.49
C SER A 259 3.76 5.35 5.11
N CYS A 260 4.29 4.14 5.34
CA CYS A 260 5.65 3.78 4.98
C CYS A 260 5.85 3.71 3.44
N VAL A 261 4.87 3.15 2.71
CA VAL A 261 4.89 3.09 1.24
C VAL A 261 4.90 4.48 0.62
N MET A 262 4.07 5.40 1.12
CA MET A 262 4.04 6.79 0.64
C MET A 262 5.32 7.54 1.00
N ALA A 263 5.90 7.30 2.18
CA ALA A 263 7.18 7.88 2.59
C ALA A 263 8.32 7.44 1.66
N PHE A 264 8.48 6.13 1.44
CA PHE A 264 9.43 5.58 0.47
C PHE A 264 9.18 6.13 -0.94
N GLY A 265 7.92 6.20 -1.36
CA GLY A 265 7.50 6.76 -2.64
C GLY A 265 7.86 8.23 -2.82
N ALA A 266 7.80 9.03 -1.75
CA ALA A 266 8.21 10.43 -1.73
C ALA A 266 9.74 10.62 -1.58
N GLY A 267 10.49 9.52 -1.40
CA GLY A 267 11.93 9.55 -1.14
C GLY A 267 12.28 9.94 0.29
N THR A 268 11.32 9.97 1.21
CA THR A 268 11.52 10.35 2.61
C THR A 268 11.96 9.14 3.43
N PRO A 269 13.07 9.24 4.21
CA PRO A 269 13.48 8.17 5.11
C PRO A 269 12.37 7.79 6.09
N GLU A 270 12.23 6.49 6.34
CA GLU A 270 11.14 5.96 7.16
C GLU A 270 11.63 4.94 8.21
N ILE A 271 10.85 4.78 9.27
CA ILE A 271 10.92 3.67 10.21
C ILE A 271 9.55 3.01 10.24
N ASN A 272 9.56 1.69 10.15
CA ASN A 272 8.36 0.89 10.08
C ASN A 272 8.13 0.14 11.40
N LEU A 273 7.11 0.55 12.16
CA LEU A 273 6.63 -0.21 13.30
C LEU A 273 5.71 -1.34 12.81
N ALA A 274 6.29 -2.52 12.59
CA ALA A 274 5.65 -3.61 11.88
C ALA A 274 4.85 -4.53 12.81
N TYR A 275 3.55 -4.24 12.95
CA TYR A 275 2.57 -5.07 13.66
C TYR A 275 1.96 -6.18 12.77
N ASP A 276 2.32 -6.22 11.49
CA ASP A 276 1.86 -7.24 10.56
C ASP A 276 2.96 -7.68 9.57
N LEU A 277 2.70 -8.81 8.88
CA LEU A 277 3.66 -9.40 7.95
C LEU A 277 3.90 -8.54 6.70
N ARG A 278 2.96 -7.67 6.32
CA ARG A 278 3.05 -6.82 5.14
C ARG A 278 4.09 -5.72 5.35
N ASN A 279 4.14 -5.12 6.53
CA ASN A 279 5.14 -4.13 6.90
C ASN A 279 6.56 -4.73 6.81
N ARG A 280 6.78 -5.92 7.36
CA ARG A 280 8.07 -6.64 7.26
C ARG A 280 8.41 -7.01 5.82
N SER A 281 7.42 -7.49 5.08
CA SER A 281 7.57 -7.86 3.67
C SER A 281 7.94 -6.66 2.80
N PHE A 282 7.33 -5.50 3.06
CA PHE A 282 7.65 -4.25 2.37
C PHE A 282 9.09 -3.80 2.65
N ALA A 283 9.51 -3.80 3.92
CA ALA A 283 10.89 -3.46 4.28
C ALA A 283 11.91 -4.41 3.62
N LYS A 284 11.62 -5.73 3.58
CA LYS A 284 12.40 -6.70 2.80
C LYS A 284 12.39 -6.36 1.32
N PHE A 285 11.24 -6.00 0.76
CA PHE A 285 11.07 -5.65 -0.64
C PHE A 285 11.84 -4.39 -1.04
N ILE A 286 12.00 -3.40 -0.17
CA ILE A 286 12.82 -2.21 -0.45
C ILE A 286 14.30 -2.38 -0.08
N ASN A 287 14.73 -3.58 0.35
CA ASN A 287 16.08 -3.91 0.82
C ASN A 287 16.51 -3.17 2.10
N HIS A 288 15.57 -2.92 3.01
CA HIS A 288 15.80 -2.17 4.24
C HIS A 288 15.13 -2.79 5.47
N ARG A 289 15.38 -4.09 5.72
CA ARG A 289 14.82 -4.79 6.89
C ARG A 289 15.24 -4.14 8.21
N GLU A 290 16.38 -3.48 8.26
CA GLU A 290 16.89 -2.76 9.43
C GLU A 290 16.01 -1.57 9.84
N LEU A 291 15.10 -1.09 8.99
CA LEU A 291 14.16 -0.01 9.32
C LEU A 291 12.95 -0.50 10.11
N VAL A 292 12.79 -1.82 10.26
CA VAL A 292 11.67 -2.40 11.01
C VAL A 292 11.94 -2.40 12.51
N ILE A 293 10.89 -2.14 13.29
CA ILE A 293 10.81 -2.46 14.72
C ILE A 293 9.57 -3.33 14.93
N SER A 294 9.73 -4.45 15.62
CA SER A 294 8.61 -5.29 16.06
C SER A 294 7.94 -4.69 17.31
N PRO A 295 6.61 -4.78 17.48
CA PRO A 295 5.95 -4.35 18.72
C PRO A 295 6.52 -5.01 19.99
N SER A 296 6.93 -6.27 19.90
CA SER A 296 7.57 -7.01 21.00
C SER A 296 8.91 -6.42 21.44
N GLU A 297 9.71 -5.95 20.48
CA GLU A 297 11.04 -5.35 20.66
C GLU A 297 10.98 -3.87 21.01
N LEU A 298 9.84 -3.22 20.77
CA LEU A 298 9.68 -1.79 20.96
C LEU A 298 9.92 -1.43 22.44
N ARG A 299 10.65 -0.33 22.65
CA ARG A 299 10.82 0.40 23.91
C ARG A 299 11.12 1.86 23.54
N PRO A 300 10.88 2.83 24.43
CA PRO A 300 11.18 4.24 24.14
C PRO A 300 12.60 4.48 23.64
N VAL A 301 13.60 3.90 24.32
CA VAL A 301 15.02 4.02 23.93
C VAL A 301 15.32 3.35 22.60
N VAL A 302 14.67 2.22 22.28
CA VAL A 302 14.87 1.49 21.01
C VAL A 302 14.37 2.31 19.82
N LEU A 303 13.17 2.90 19.93
CA LEU A 303 12.63 3.74 18.87
C LEU A 303 13.50 4.99 18.69
N LEU A 304 13.86 5.67 19.78
CA LEU A 304 14.70 6.85 19.71
C LEU A 304 16.06 6.54 19.08
N LYS A 305 16.74 5.47 19.51
CA LYS A 305 18.05 5.08 18.95
C LYS A 305 17.95 4.82 17.44
N LYS A 306 16.89 4.13 16.98
CA LYS A 306 16.68 3.90 15.55
C LYS A 306 16.37 5.21 14.81
N ALA A 307 15.49 6.05 15.37
CA ALA A 307 15.13 7.35 14.81
C ALA A 307 16.35 8.25 14.64
N LEU A 308 17.23 8.34 15.64
CA LEU A 308 18.47 9.10 15.56
C LEU A 308 19.44 8.54 14.51
N ASN A 309 19.58 7.22 14.42
CA ASN A 309 20.44 6.60 13.41
C ASN A 309 19.92 6.86 11.98
N VAL A 310 18.61 6.73 11.75
CA VAL A 310 18.00 7.00 10.43
C VAL A 310 18.07 8.49 10.09
N PHE A 311 17.74 9.36 11.05
CA PHE A 311 17.80 10.80 10.89
C PHE A 311 19.21 11.31 10.57
N LYS A 312 20.25 10.81 11.27
CA LYS A 312 21.66 11.15 10.97
C LYS A 312 22.07 10.69 9.56
N LYS A 313 21.55 9.55 9.11
CA LYS A 313 21.83 8.95 7.79
C LYS A 313 20.76 9.31 6.74
N ARG A 314 19.93 10.33 6.95
CA ARG A 314 18.76 10.62 6.11
C ARG A 314 19.10 10.80 4.63
N GLU A 315 20.20 11.51 4.32
CA GLU A 315 20.65 11.69 2.93
C GLU A 315 21.11 10.37 2.29
N LEU A 316 21.73 9.47 3.07
CA LEU A 316 22.05 8.13 2.59
C LEU A 316 20.79 7.33 2.24
N TYR A 317 19.77 7.34 3.11
CA TYR A 317 18.51 6.65 2.85
C TYR A 317 17.76 7.26 1.65
N LYS A 318 17.71 8.58 1.51
CA LYS A 318 17.15 9.25 0.32
C LYS A 318 17.79 8.74 -0.97
N ARG A 319 19.12 8.65 -1.03
CA ARG A 319 19.85 8.09 -2.20
C ARG A 319 19.51 6.63 -2.44
N LYS A 320 19.53 5.79 -1.38
CA LYS A 320 19.21 4.36 -1.49
C LYS A 320 17.76 4.13 -1.95
N PHE A 321 16.81 4.90 -1.43
CA PHE A 321 15.41 4.85 -1.82
C PHE A 321 15.22 5.26 -3.28
N LYS A 322 15.89 6.34 -3.74
CA LYS A 322 15.88 6.74 -5.15
C LYS A 322 16.39 5.63 -6.07
N GLN A 323 17.50 4.98 -5.72
CA GLN A 323 18.06 3.85 -6.48
C GLN A 323 17.12 2.65 -6.50
N ARG A 324 16.57 2.26 -5.35
CA ARG A 324 15.63 1.13 -5.26
C ARG A 324 14.35 1.42 -6.03
N LYS A 325 13.80 2.63 -5.91
CA LYS A 325 12.60 3.07 -6.65
C LYS A 325 12.80 2.99 -8.16
N LYS A 326 14.00 3.32 -8.69
CA LYS A 326 14.32 3.13 -10.12
C LYS A 326 14.22 1.66 -10.54
N LYS A 327 14.74 0.72 -9.73
CA LYS A 327 14.64 -0.72 -10.01
C LYS A 327 13.20 -1.24 -9.93
N ILE A 328 12.44 -0.79 -8.94
CA ILE A 328 11.01 -1.14 -8.82
C ILE A 328 10.25 -0.60 -10.03
N TRP A 329 10.55 0.63 -10.48
CA TRP A 329 9.93 1.22 -11.65
C TRP A 329 10.18 0.39 -12.91
N GLN A 330 11.40 -0.09 -13.13
CA GLN A 330 11.72 -0.94 -14.27
C GLN A 330 10.82 -2.20 -14.30
N ASN A 331 10.64 -2.86 -13.16
CA ASN A 331 9.78 -4.04 -13.06
C ASN A 331 8.30 -3.70 -13.30
N GLN A 332 7.80 -2.63 -12.69
CA GLN A 332 6.41 -2.21 -12.84
C GLN A 332 6.11 -1.72 -14.26
N PHE A 333 7.02 -0.97 -14.86
CA PHE A 333 6.93 -0.50 -16.24
C PHE A 333 6.96 -1.67 -17.24
N ALA A 334 7.85 -2.65 -17.05
CA ALA A 334 7.86 -3.85 -17.87
C ALA A 334 6.54 -4.63 -17.77
N PHE A 335 5.93 -4.70 -16.58
CA PHE A 335 4.62 -5.31 -16.40
C PHE A 335 3.51 -4.50 -17.08
N LEU A 336 3.51 -3.17 -16.95
CA LEU A 336 2.58 -2.28 -17.64
C LEU A 336 2.68 -2.43 -19.17
N LYS A 337 3.87 -2.60 -19.74
CA LYS A 337 4.03 -2.88 -21.18
C LYS A 337 3.37 -4.18 -21.60
N LYS A 338 3.40 -5.21 -20.75
CA LYS A 338 2.65 -6.45 -21.02
C LYS A 338 1.14 -6.24 -21.01
N ILE A 339 0.63 -5.36 -20.15
CA ILE A 339 -0.79 -4.99 -20.15
C ILE A 339 -1.15 -4.28 -21.47
N VAL A 340 -0.31 -3.37 -21.94
CA VAL A 340 -0.52 -2.70 -23.24
C VAL A 340 -0.52 -3.72 -24.39
N GLN A 341 0.43 -4.66 -24.40
CA GLN A 341 0.50 -5.73 -25.40
C GLN A 341 -0.71 -6.68 -25.34
N LEU A 342 -1.23 -6.96 -24.14
CA LEU A 342 -2.46 -7.73 -23.97
C LEU A 342 -3.66 -6.94 -24.52
N ALA A 343 -3.75 -5.66 -24.19
CA ALA A 343 -4.83 -4.78 -24.64
C ALA A 343 -4.84 -4.60 -26.16
N SER A 344 -3.68 -4.53 -26.82
CA SER A 344 -3.59 -4.37 -28.28
C SER A 344 -4.03 -5.59 -29.08
N LYS A 345 -4.16 -6.76 -28.42
CA LYS A 345 -4.65 -8.00 -29.04
C LYS A 345 -6.16 -8.16 -28.94
N ILE A 346 -6.82 -7.28 -28.19
CA ILE A 346 -8.28 -7.31 -28.05
C ILE A 346 -8.86 -6.75 -29.36
N PRO A 347 -9.72 -7.51 -30.07
CA PRO A 347 -10.35 -7.02 -31.30
C PRO A 347 -11.05 -5.69 -31.05
N ASN A 348 -10.83 -4.71 -31.94
CA ASN A 348 -11.62 -3.48 -31.90
C ASN A 348 -13.09 -3.85 -32.12
N LYS A 349 -13.95 -3.47 -31.17
CA LYS A 349 -15.41 -3.55 -31.33
C LYS A 349 -15.93 -2.45 -32.21
#